data_AF-A0AAV1KLS8-F1
#
_entry.id   AF-A0AAV1KLS8-F1
#
_cell.length_a   1.000
_cell.length_b   1.000
_cell.length_c   1.000
_cell.angle_alpha   90.00
_cell.angle_beta   90.00
_cell.angle_gamma   90.00
#
_symmetry.space_group_name_H-M   'P 1'
#
loop_
_entity.id
_entity.type
_entity.pdbx_description
1 polymer ?
#
loop_
_entity_poly.entity_id
_entity_poly.type
_entity_poly.pdbx_seq_one_letter_code
_entity_poly.pdbx_strand_id
1 'polypeptide(L)'
;MAEEKIQKLIKLRSSIKSKVTIFNKYVKVLQSGGPPSDLQLLDLEGRFKKFDALYAQYDELQSQIEVLSDDSDAQELEREEFEGQYHSLAAAARSVLGARLARQCEQPLNRSLSSYEDASLQQTALVKVLDGTGAAHSARMLLDNGSTANFVTQSLCGKPGLSRRSVSSTVTDF
;
A
#
# COMPACT_ATOMS: atom_id res chain seq x y z
N MET A 1 1.44 20.86 -36.22
CA MET A 1 0.33 20.65 -35.25
C MET A 1 0.63 19.45 -34.34
N ALA A 2 0.77 18.22 -34.87
CA ALA A 2 1.13 17.04 -34.07
C ALA A 2 2.54 17.15 -33.43
N GLU A 3 3.55 17.56 -34.20
CA GLU A 3 4.93 17.76 -33.71
C GLU A 3 5.02 18.79 -32.56
N GLU A 4 4.26 19.89 -32.64
CA GLU A 4 4.26 20.88 -31.56
C GLU A 4 3.59 20.33 -30.29
N LYS A 5 2.58 19.45 -30.44
CA LYS A 5 1.88 18.81 -29.33
C LYS A 5 2.79 17.81 -28.62
N ILE A 6 3.47 16.93 -29.36
CA ILE A 6 4.37 15.94 -28.75
C ILE A 6 5.54 16.60 -28.01
N GLN A 7 6.12 17.67 -28.56
CA GLN A 7 7.17 18.44 -27.87
C GLN A 7 6.69 19.05 -26.55
N LYS A 8 5.44 19.53 -26.49
CA LYS A 8 4.84 20.04 -25.25
C LYS A 8 4.64 18.91 -24.23
N LEU A 9 4.15 17.75 -24.66
CA LEU A 9 3.96 16.59 -23.78
C LEU A 9 5.28 16.07 -23.21
N ILE A 10 6.34 15.97 -24.03
CA ILE A 10 7.68 15.55 -23.58
C ILE A 10 8.24 16.52 -22.53
N LYS A 11 8.02 17.84 -22.69
CA LYS A 11 8.41 18.83 -21.68
C LYS A 11 7.64 18.65 -20.37
N LEU A 12 6.35 18.34 -20.43
CA LEU A 12 5.54 18.05 -19.24
C LEU A 12 6.00 16.76 -18.55
N ARG A 13 6.29 15.69 -19.30
CA ARG A 13 6.88 14.44 -18.78
C ARG A 13 8.19 14.71 -18.04
N SER A 14 9.07 15.52 -18.63
CA SER A 14 10.34 15.94 -18.02
C SER A 14 10.15 16.69 -16.69
N SER A 15 9.09 17.51 -16.59
CA SER A 15 8.71 18.18 -15.35
C SER A 15 8.28 17.18 -14.27
N ILE A 16 7.51 16.14 -14.63
CA ILE A 16 7.12 15.09 -13.69
C ILE A 16 8.35 14.29 -13.22
N LYS A 17 9.23 13.85 -14.14
CA LYS A 17 10.50 13.18 -13.79
C LYS A 17 11.34 14.00 -12.81
N SER A 18 11.37 15.33 -12.98
CA SER A 18 12.03 16.24 -12.04
C SER A 18 11.40 16.22 -10.65
N LYS A 19 10.07 16.20 -10.55
CA LYS A 19 9.34 16.09 -9.27
C LYS A 19 9.62 14.75 -8.57
N VAL A 20 9.66 13.64 -9.32
CA VAL A 20 10.06 12.32 -8.79
C VAL A 20 11.48 12.37 -8.23
N THR A 21 12.41 12.98 -8.96
CA THR A 21 13.80 13.16 -8.51
C THR A 21 13.91 13.98 -7.22
N ILE A 22 13.14 15.07 -7.09
CA ILE A 22 13.10 15.89 -5.88
C ILE A 22 12.57 15.08 -4.69
N PHE A 23 11.50 14.30 -4.89
CA PHE A 23 10.96 13.44 -3.84
C PHE A 23 11.96 12.36 -3.43
N ASN A 24 12.67 11.74 -4.38
CA ASN A 24 13.73 10.76 -4.10
C ASN A 24 14.82 11.33 -3.19
N LYS A 25 15.29 12.55 -3.49
CA LYS A 25 16.28 13.24 -2.65
C LYS A 25 15.77 13.42 -1.22
N TYR A 26 14.51 13.81 -1.07
CA TYR A 26 13.89 13.97 0.25
C TYR A 26 13.80 12.64 1.03
N VAL A 27 13.33 11.56 0.39
CA VAL A 27 13.24 10.23 1.02
C VAL A 27 14.61 9.72 1.42
N LYS A 28 15.64 9.88 0.58
CA LYS A 28 17.02 9.49 0.92
C LYS A 28 17.56 10.24 2.14
N VAL A 29 17.27 11.54 2.27
CA VAL A 29 17.66 12.31 3.47
C VAL A 29 17.03 11.73 4.74
N LEU A 30 15.76 11.29 4.68
CA LEU A 30 15.09 10.65 5.81
C LEU A 30 15.66 9.26 6.13
N GLN A 31 16.07 8.49 5.13
CA GLN A 31 16.62 7.14 5.30
C GLN A 31 18.07 7.14 5.80
N SER A 32 18.88 8.13 5.41
CA SER A 32 20.27 8.24 5.83
C SER A 32 20.43 8.75 7.28
N GLY A 33 19.35 9.29 7.86
CA GLY A 33 19.33 9.73 9.26
C GLY A 33 19.01 8.62 10.25
N GLY A 34 18.93 8.98 11.53
CA GLY A 34 18.30 8.12 12.53
C GLY A 34 16.78 7.98 12.31
N PRO A 35 16.06 7.23 13.17
CA PRO A 35 14.62 7.04 13.05
C PRO A 35 13.88 8.38 12.88
N PRO A 36 13.04 8.54 11.85
CA PRO A 36 12.34 9.81 11.63
C PRO A 36 11.41 10.14 12.79
N SER A 37 11.40 11.42 13.16
CA SER A 37 10.45 12.00 14.12
C SER A 37 9.02 12.00 13.59
N ASP A 38 8.03 12.11 14.47
CA ASP A 38 6.61 12.15 14.09
C ASP A 38 6.28 13.31 13.15
N LEU A 39 6.93 14.47 13.32
CA LEU A 39 6.75 15.62 12.42
C LEU A 39 7.30 15.34 11.01
N GLN A 40 8.45 14.67 10.91
CA GLN A 40 9.01 14.26 9.62
C GLN A 40 8.15 13.20 8.95
N LEU A 41 7.54 12.30 9.72
CA LEU A 41 6.61 11.30 9.19
C LEU A 41 5.31 11.95 8.67
N LEU A 42 4.76 12.95 9.38
CA LEU A 42 3.60 13.71 8.91
C LEU A 42 3.91 14.52 7.64
N ASP A 43 5.07 15.18 7.57
CA ASP A 43 5.52 15.88 6.37
C ASP A 43 5.71 14.91 5.19
N LEU A 44 6.33 13.75 5.44
CA LEU A 44 6.49 12.69 4.44
C LEU A 44 5.13 12.20 3.93
N GLU A 45 4.15 11.97 4.82
CA GLU A 45 2.81 11.53 4.42
C GLU A 45 2.13 12.55 3.50
N GLY A 46 2.21 13.84 3.86
CA GLY A 46 1.66 14.92 3.05
C GLY A 46 2.33 15.04 1.68
N ARG A 47 3.66 14.91 1.62
CA ARG A 47 4.41 14.90 0.36
C ARG A 47 4.13 13.65 -0.47
N PHE A 48 4.00 12.50 0.18
CA PHE A 48 3.72 11.23 -0.47
C PHE A 48 2.37 11.27 -1.19
N LYS A 49 1.31 11.83 -0.59
CA LYS A 49 0.01 12.01 -1.28
C LYS A 49 0.13 12.78 -2.60
N LYS A 50 0.94 13.86 -2.61
CA LYS A 50 1.19 14.64 -3.83
C LYS A 50 2.04 13.89 -4.85
N PHE A 51 3.02 13.13 -4.38
CA PHE A 51 3.87 12.29 -5.23
C PHE A 51 3.10 11.11 -5.84
N ASP A 52 2.28 10.42 -5.06
CA ASP A 52 1.48 9.26 -5.50
C ASP A 52 0.54 9.65 -6.64
N ALA A 53 -0.08 10.85 -6.54
CA ALA A 53 -0.91 11.45 -7.58
C ALA A 53 -0.16 11.87 -8.88
N LEU A 54 1.19 11.85 -8.91
CA LEU A 54 1.95 12.11 -10.13
C LEU A 54 1.86 10.96 -11.14
N TYR A 55 1.62 9.73 -10.69
CA TYR A 55 1.58 8.58 -11.58
C TYR A 55 0.47 8.71 -12.62
N ALA A 56 -0.75 9.01 -12.19
CA ALA A 56 -1.87 9.22 -13.12
C ALA A 56 -1.62 10.37 -14.12
N GLN A 57 -0.93 11.43 -13.70
CA GLN A 57 -0.54 12.52 -14.60
C GLN A 57 0.52 12.09 -15.61
N TYR A 58 1.48 11.26 -15.18
CA TYR A 58 2.48 10.71 -16.07
C TYR A 58 1.85 9.74 -17.07
N ASP A 59 1.02 8.81 -16.60
CA ASP A 59 0.38 7.77 -17.40
C ASP A 59 -0.46 8.36 -18.54
N GLU A 60 -1.26 9.39 -18.25
CA GLU A 60 -2.05 10.12 -19.25
C GLU A 60 -1.16 10.85 -20.27
N LEU A 61 -0.05 11.44 -19.83
CA LEU A 61 0.89 12.11 -20.74
C LEU A 61 1.64 11.11 -21.61
N GLN A 62 2.12 10.02 -21.02
CA GLN A 62 2.91 8.99 -21.70
C GLN A 62 2.05 8.26 -22.73
N SER A 63 0.80 7.93 -22.40
CA SER A 63 -0.16 7.35 -23.35
C SER A 63 -0.41 8.28 -24.55
N GLN A 64 -0.52 9.59 -24.33
CA GLN A 64 -0.64 10.54 -25.44
C GLN A 64 0.64 10.66 -26.28
N ILE A 65 1.82 10.50 -25.67
CA ILE A 65 3.09 10.49 -26.41
C ILE A 65 3.20 9.23 -27.25
N GLU A 66 2.87 8.06 -26.70
CA GLU A 66 2.89 6.77 -27.40
C GLU A 66 1.99 6.77 -28.63
N VAL A 67 0.79 7.38 -28.54
CA VAL A 67 -0.10 7.51 -29.71
C VAL A 67 0.44 8.46 -30.79
N LEU A 68 1.24 9.46 -30.40
CA LEU A 68 1.73 10.51 -31.31
C LEU A 68 3.15 10.27 -31.82
N SER A 69 3.88 9.31 -31.26
CA SER A 69 5.28 9.03 -31.57
C SER A 69 5.41 7.96 -32.65
N ASP A 70 6.37 8.16 -33.56
CA ASP A 70 6.72 7.15 -34.57
C ASP A 70 7.69 6.08 -34.01
N ASP A 71 8.20 6.24 -32.79
CA ASP A 71 9.19 5.37 -32.15
C ASP A 71 8.59 4.73 -30.89
N SER A 72 7.79 3.67 -31.09
CA SER A 72 7.10 2.94 -30.01
C SER A 72 8.09 2.34 -29.01
N ASP A 73 9.16 1.70 -29.50
CA ASP A 73 10.15 1.02 -28.67
C ASP A 73 10.82 1.99 -27.69
N ALA A 74 11.16 3.21 -28.14
CA ALA A 74 11.72 4.22 -27.26
C ALA A 74 10.72 4.73 -26.21
N GLN A 75 9.43 4.82 -26.54
CA GLN A 75 8.41 5.22 -25.57
C GLN A 75 8.09 4.13 -24.55
N GLU A 76 8.07 2.86 -24.97
CA GLU A 76 7.90 1.71 -24.07
C GLU A 76 9.04 1.62 -23.05
N LEU A 77 10.30 1.78 -23.50
CA LEU A 77 11.46 1.80 -22.62
C LEU A 77 11.40 2.97 -21.62
N GLU A 78 11.03 4.17 -22.07
CA GLU A 78 10.88 5.33 -21.19
C GLU A 78 9.81 5.10 -20.11
N ARG A 79 8.74 4.38 -20.44
CA ARG A 79 7.70 3.99 -19.48
C ARG A 79 8.27 3.02 -18.45
N GLU A 80 8.90 1.94 -18.88
CA GLU A 80 9.50 0.94 -17.99
C GLU A 80 10.48 1.58 -17.01
N GLU A 81 11.39 2.44 -17.50
CA GLU A 81 12.35 3.15 -16.67
C GLU A 81 11.68 4.07 -15.63
N PHE A 82 10.65 4.81 -16.04
CA PHE A 82 9.92 5.69 -15.13
C PHE A 82 9.17 4.91 -14.05
N GLU A 83 8.43 3.87 -14.44
CA GLU A 83 7.62 3.08 -13.53
C GLU A 83 8.49 2.33 -12.51
N GLY A 84 9.61 1.78 -12.95
CA GLY A 84 10.61 1.17 -12.06
C GLY A 84 11.10 2.16 -11.00
N GLN A 85 11.45 3.39 -11.40
CA GLN A 85 11.88 4.44 -10.46
C GLN A 85 10.76 4.88 -9.53
N TYR A 86 9.55 5.08 -10.06
CA TYR A 86 8.39 5.52 -9.29
C TYR A 86 8.01 4.49 -8.22
N HIS A 87 7.84 3.21 -8.60
CA HIS A 87 7.39 2.17 -7.68
C HIS A 87 8.43 1.84 -6.62
N SER A 88 9.72 1.80 -6.98
CA SER A 88 10.81 1.63 -6.03
C SER A 88 10.81 2.74 -4.98
N LEU A 89 10.66 4.00 -5.42
CA LEU A 89 10.59 5.15 -4.52
C LEU A 89 9.30 5.18 -3.67
N ALA A 90 8.16 4.79 -4.25
CA ALA A 90 6.90 4.69 -3.53
C ALA A 90 6.99 3.67 -2.41
N ALA A 91 7.56 2.49 -2.67
CA ALA A 91 7.81 1.46 -1.67
C ALA A 91 8.76 1.95 -0.57
N ALA A 92 9.85 2.63 -0.95
CA ALA A 92 10.77 3.23 0.01
C ALA A 92 10.08 4.24 0.95
N ALA A 93 9.27 5.15 0.41
CA ALA A 93 8.51 6.11 1.20
C ALA A 93 7.47 5.43 2.11
N ARG A 94 6.75 4.43 1.60
CA ARG A 94 5.77 3.65 2.38
C ARG A 94 6.42 2.86 3.50
N SER A 95 7.61 2.31 3.29
CA SER A 95 8.37 1.62 4.35
C SER A 95 8.71 2.57 5.50
N VAL A 96 9.16 3.79 5.18
CA VAL A 96 9.43 4.83 6.19
C VAL A 96 8.16 5.23 6.94
N LEU A 97 7.02 5.35 6.26
CA LEU A 97 5.72 5.64 6.90
C LEU A 97 5.19 4.46 7.72
N GLY A 98 5.41 3.22 7.28
CA GLY A 98 5.02 1.99 7.97
C GLY A 98 5.68 1.84 9.34
N ALA A 99 6.89 2.39 9.52
CA ALA A 99 7.54 2.47 10.83
C ALA A 99 6.70 3.22 11.88
N ARG A 100 5.79 4.11 11.46
CA ARG A 100 4.82 4.77 12.36
C ARG A 100 3.72 3.83 12.81
N LEU A 101 3.14 3.07 11.88
CA LEU A 101 2.07 2.11 12.15
C LEU A 101 2.56 1.00 13.07
N ALA A 102 3.82 0.55 12.90
CA ALA A 102 4.46 -0.39 13.82
C ALA A 102 4.64 0.21 15.22
N ARG A 103 5.17 1.45 15.33
CA ARG A 103 5.36 2.17 16.61
C ARG A 103 4.05 2.42 17.37
N GLN A 104 2.95 2.68 16.68
CA GLN A 104 1.63 2.87 17.30
C GLN A 104 1.01 1.55 17.80
N CYS A 105 1.52 0.40 17.37
CA CYS A 105 1.05 -0.93 17.79
C CYS A 105 1.85 -1.49 18.97
N GLU A 106 2.96 -0.88 19.37
CA GLU A 106 3.75 -1.32 20.53
C GLU A 106 3.16 -0.81 21.86
N GLN A 107 1.99 -1.35 22.22
CA GLN A 107 1.73 -1.72 23.61
C GLN A 107 1.93 -3.23 23.74
N PRO A 108 2.58 -3.72 24.81
CA PRO A 108 3.31 -4.97 24.76
C PRO A 108 2.35 -6.17 24.83
N LEU A 109 2.30 -6.98 23.77
CA LEU A 109 1.91 -8.38 23.89
C LEU A 109 2.76 -9.27 22.99
N ASN A 110 3.80 -9.80 23.62
CA ASN A 110 4.59 -10.98 23.34
C ASN A 110 4.56 -11.50 21.88
N ARG A 111 5.51 -11.02 21.08
CA ARG A 111 5.75 -11.46 19.72
C ARG A 111 6.33 -12.87 19.72
N SER A 112 5.51 -13.83 19.31
CA SER A 112 5.99 -14.96 18.51
C SER A 112 4.90 -15.34 17.51
N LEU A 113 5.05 -14.90 16.26
CA LEU A 113 5.20 -15.83 15.15
C LEU A 113 5.60 -15.09 13.87
N SER A 114 6.48 -15.77 13.15
CA SER A 114 7.25 -15.41 11.99
C SER A 114 6.44 -15.27 10.70
N SER A 115 6.92 -14.33 9.86
CA SER A 115 6.95 -14.39 8.39
C SER A 115 5.72 -14.94 7.67
N TYR A 116 4.76 -14.07 7.39
CA TYR A 116 4.03 -14.11 6.11
C TYR A 116 3.84 -12.66 5.66
N GLU A 117 4.78 -12.19 4.86
CA GLU A 117 4.56 -11.05 3.99
C GLU A 117 3.70 -11.56 2.83
N ASP A 118 2.43 -11.17 2.81
CA ASP A 118 1.68 -11.12 1.57
C ASP A 118 0.90 -9.79 1.52
N ALA A 119 1.32 -8.98 0.57
CA ALA A 119 0.81 -7.66 0.28
C ALA A 119 -0.39 -7.78 -0.66
N SER A 120 -1.56 -8.12 -0.11
CA SER A 120 -2.82 -8.14 -0.89
C SER A 120 -4.09 -7.89 -0.06
N LEU A 121 -3.96 -7.56 1.22
CA LEU A 121 -5.10 -7.59 2.15
C LEU A 121 -5.94 -6.30 2.19
N GLN A 122 -6.40 -5.81 1.04
CA GLN A 122 -7.44 -4.77 1.00
C GLN A 122 -8.79 -5.26 1.54
N GLN A 123 -8.95 -6.57 1.70
CA GLN A 123 -10.14 -7.22 2.26
C GLN A 123 -9.89 -7.77 3.66
N THR A 124 -8.99 -7.19 4.47
CA THR A 124 -8.89 -7.58 5.89
C THR A 124 -8.99 -6.40 6.84
N ALA A 125 -9.59 -6.65 7.99
CA ALA A 125 -9.66 -5.71 9.10
C ALA A 125 -8.99 -6.31 10.35
N LEU A 126 -8.29 -5.46 11.10
CA LEU A 126 -7.87 -5.80 12.47
C LEU A 126 -8.96 -5.33 13.43
N VAL A 127 -9.47 -6.25 14.24
CA VAL A 127 -10.56 -6.01 15.20
C VAL A 127 -10.17 -6.42 16.61
N LYS A 128 -10.86 -5.85 17.60
CA LYS A 128 -10.82 -6.29 18.99
C LYS A 128 -12.14 -6.98 19.34
N VAL A 129 -12.04 -8.24 19.75
CA VAL A 129 -13.17 -9.05 20.23
C VAL A 129 -13.15 -9.04 21.76
N LEU A 130 -14.26 -8.65 22.38
CA LEU A 130 -14.39 -8.71 23.84
C LEU A 130 -14.88 -10.09 24.26
N ASP A 131 -14.29 -10.64 25.33
CA ASP A 131 -14.80 -11.85 25.95
C ASP A 131 -15.87 -11.57 27.01
N GLY A 132 -16.46 -12.64 27.58
CA GLY A 132 -17.46 -12.54 28.64
C GLY A 132 -16.96 -11.89 29.94
N THR A 133 -15.64 -11.73 30.10
CA THR A 133 -15.02 -11.02 31.24
C THR A 133 -14.71 -9.55 30.92
N GLY A 134 -14.94 -9.12 29.66
CA GLY A 134 -14.60 -7.79 29.17
C GLY A 134 -13.15 -7.65 28.68
N ALA A 135 -12.36 -8.72 28.63
CA ALA A 135 -10.99 -8.65 28.12
C ALA A 135 -10.98 -8.65 26.58
N ALA A 136 -10.08 -7.85 26.00
CA ALA A 136 -9.99 -7.66 24.56
C ALA A 136 -8.99 -8.61 23.89
N HIS A 137 -9.43 -9.28 22.83
CA HIS A 137 -8.65 -10.19 22.00
C HIS A 137 -8.53 -9.63 20.59
N SER A 138 -7.30 -9.36 20.14
CA SER A 138 -7.05 -8.92 18.77
C SER A 138 -7.23 -10.07 17.78
N ALA A 139 -7.92 -9.81 16.67
CA ALA A 139 -8.12 -10.76 15.59
C ALA A 139 -8.01 -10.08 14.22
N ARG A 140 -7.58 -10.83 13.21
CA ARG A 140 -7.66 -10.43 11.80
C ARG A 140 -8.91 -11.04 11.19
N MET A 141 -9.76 -10.20 10.61
CA MET A 141 -10.96 -10.61 9.89
C MET A 141 -10.71 -10.49 8.39
N LEU A 142 -11.12 -11.50 7.63
CA LEU A 142 -11.26 -11.43 6.18
C LEU A 142 -12.67 -10.92 5.86
N LEU A 143 -12.77 -9.88 5.05
CA LEU A 143 -14.00 -9.20 4.64
C LEU A 143 -14.36 -9.69 3.23
N ASP A 144 -14.99 -10.86 3.16
CA ASP A 144 -15.42 -11.48 1.92
C ASP A 144 -16.93 -11.23 1.69
N ASN A 145 -17.25 -10.36 0.73
CA ASN A 145 -18.63 -10.04 0.35
C ASN A 145 -19.36 -11.23 -0.33
N GLY A 146 -18.64 -12.29 -0.71
CA GLY A 146 -19.20 -13.51 -1.28
C GLY A 146 -19.52 -14.59 -0.24
N SER A 147 -19.10 -14.44 1.01
CA SER A 147 -19.32 -15.47 2.03
C SER A 147 -20.72 -15.41 2.62
N THR A 148 -21.43 -16.54 2.61
CA THR A 148 -22.75 -16.71 3.25
C THR A 148 -22.65 -17.13 4.72
N ALA A 149 -21.44 -17.41 5.21
CA ALA A 149 -21.17 -17.82 6.59
C ALA A 149 -19.97 -17.08 7.20
N ASN A 150 -20.00 -16.89 8.52
CA ASN A 150 -18.89 -16.32 9.27
C ASN A 150 -18.08 -17.44 9.91
N PHE A 151 -16.79 -17.49 9.59
CA PHE A 151 -15.87 -18.47 10.16
C PHE A 151 -14.96 -17.80 11.18
N VAL A 152 -14.63 -18.53 12.24
CA VAL A 152 -13.70 -18.12 13.28
C VAL A 152 -12.74 -19.26 13.58
N THR A 153 -11.47 -18.94 13.82
CA THR A 153 -10.50 -19.96 14.23
C THR A 153 -10.88 -20.56 15.58
N GLN A 154 -10.59 -21.85 15.78
CA GLN A 154 -10.88 -22.54 17.04
C GLN A 154 -10.20 -21.86 18.24
N SER A 155 -8.98 -21.33 18.03
CA SER A 155 -8.22 -20.61 19.05
C SER A 155 -8.89 -19.30 19.47
N LEU A 156 -9.59 -18.62 18.56
CA LEU A 156 -10.36 -17.41 18.89
C LEU A 156 -11.73 -17.77 19.47
N CYS A 157 -12.39 -18.82 18.98
CA CYS A 157 -13.69 -19.28 19.46
C CYS A 157 -13.70 -19.64 20.95
N GLY A 158 -12.60 -20.19 21.49
CA GLY A 158 -12.50 -20.57 22.90
C GLY A 158 -12.39 -19.40 23.89
N LYS A 159 -12.05 -18.19 23.42
CA LYS A 159 -11.78 -17.02 24.26
C LYS A 159 -13.04 -16.27 24.74
N PRO A 160 -14.03 -15.95 23.87
CA PRO A 160 -15.16 -15.14 24.27
C PRO A 160 -16.20 -15.84 25.17
N GLY A 161 -15.97 -17.12 25.53
CA GLY A 161 -16.91 -17.86 26.40
C GLY A 161 -18.27 -18.11 25.76
N LEU A 162 -18.36 -18.11 24.42
CA LEU A 162 -19.61 -18.29 23.71
C LEU A 162 -20.14 -19.72 23.87
N SER A 163 -21.46 -19.84 24.00
CA SER A 163 -22.14 -21.14 23.99
C SER A 163 -21.96 -21.81 22.62
N ARG A 164 -21.43 -23.03 22.61
CA ARG A 164 -21.18 -23.80 21.38
C ARG A 164 -22.22 -24.90 21.25
N ARG A 165 -22.75 -25.07 20.05
CA ARG A 165 -23.59 -26.21 19.68
C ARG A 165 -22.91 -26.99 18.56
N SER A 166 -22.96 -28.31 18.64
CA SER A 166 -22.54 -29.16 17.53
C SER A 166 -23.54 -29.01 16.39
N VAL A 167 -23.05 -28.80 15.17
CA VAL A 167 -23.85 -28.73 13.95
C VAL A 167 -23.16 -29.54 12.87
N SER A 168 -23.95 -30.19 12.02
CA SER A 168 -23.48 -30.85 10.80
C SER A 168 -24.00 -30.06 9.61
N SER A 169 -23.09 -29.62 8.75
CA SER A 169 -23.39 -28.91 7.51
C SER A 169 -22.54 -29.51 6.40
N THR A 170 -23.10 -29.66 5.21
CA THR A 170 -22.38 -30.10 4.01
C THR A 170 -22.08 -28.87 3.15
N VAL A 171 -20.83 -28.72 2.73
CA VAL A 171 -20.43 -27.72 1.73
C VAL A 171 -20.45 -28.40 0.38
N THR A 172 -21.24 -27.89 -0.54
CA THR A 172 -21.30 -28.37 -1.93
C THR A 172 -20.56 -27.38 -2.81
N ASP A 173 -19.57 -27.86 -3.56
CA ASP A 173 -18.95 -27.09 -4.63
C ASP A 173 -19.95 -26.95 -5.79
N PHE A 174 -19.99 -25.78 -6.43
CA PHE A 174 -20.70 -25.54 -7.69
C PHE A 174 -19.70 -25.51 -8.84
#